data_AF-A0A943BVP8-F1
#
_entry.id   AF-A0A943BVP8-F1
#
_cell.length_a   1.000
_cell.length_b   1.000
_cell.length_c   1.000
_cell.angle_alpha   90.00
_cell.angle_beta   90.00
_cell.angle_gamma   90.00
#
_symmetry.space_group_name_H-M   'P 1'
#
loop_
_entity.id
_entity.type
_entity.pdbx_description
1 polymer ?
#
loop_
_entity_poly.entity_id
_entity_poly.type
_entity_poly.pdbx_seq_one_letter_code
_entity_poly.pdbx_strand_id
1 'polypeptide(L)'
;MEYRLGNSERIKEKGITAEIECPKCKNRARFSVFSNMDTRLIPEYPLINSETVYFLVCPKCASVFTVDESQGDALQKGEKYAIGDYDLKELKEFKK
;
A
#
# COMPACT_ATOMS: atom_id res chain seq x y z
N MET A 1 1.78 6.89 17.06
CA MET A 1 0.63 6.39 16.29
C MET A 1 1.13 5.25 15.44
N GLU A 2 0.64 4.04 15.65
CA GLU A 2 1.09 2.85 14.92
C GLU A 2 0.20 2.64 13.69
N TYR A 3 0.75 2.90 12.51
CA TYR A 3 0.10 2.59 11.23
C TYR A 3 0.56 1.20 10.81
N ARG A 4 -0.35 0.20 10.76
CA ARG A 4 0.03 -1.15 10.34
C ARG A 4 0.09 -1.24 8.83
N LEU A 5 1.31 -1.23 8.31
CA LEU A 5 1.65 -1.67 6.96
C LEU A 5 1.68 -3.20 6.93
N GLY A 6 0.64 -3.89 7.43
CA GLY A 6 0.63 -5.33 7.69
C GLY A 6 1.22 -5.75 9.05
N ASN A 7 1.18 -7.05 9.34
CA ASN A 7 1.68 -7.65 10.60
C ASN A 7 2.83 -8.64 10.42
N SER A 8 3.28 -8.86 9.18
CA SER A 8 4.47 -9.65 8.87
C SER A 8 5.74 -8.79 9.00
N GLU A 9 6.83 -9.41 9.44
CA GLU A 9 8.17 -8.77 9.51
C GLU A 9 8.79 -8.56 8.13
N ARG A 10 8.25 -9.19 7.09
CA ARG A 10 8.80 -9.17 5.73
C ARG A 10 8.02 -8.22 4.83
N ILE A 11 8.69 -7.14 4.45
CA ILE A 11 8.22 -6.21 3.42
C ILE A 11 8.84 -6.63 2.08
N LYS A 12 8.02 -6.70 1.03
CA LYS A 12 8.48 -6.98 -0.33
C LYS A 12 8.33 -5.74 -1.20
N GLU A 13 9.38 -5.37 -1.91
CA GLU A 13 9.29 -4.37 -2.97
C GLU A 13 8.56 -4.97 -4.18
N LYS A 14 7.59 -4.25 -4.72
CA LYS A 14 6.74 -4.70 -5.83
C LYS A 14 6.99 -3.94 -7.11
N GLY A 15 7.64 -2.77 -7.01
CA GLY A 15 8.09 -2.00 -8.16
C GLY A 15 7.87 -0.51 -7.94
N ILE A 16 7.80 0.20 -9.06
CA ILE A 16 7.70 1.65 -9.10
C ILE A 16 6.48 2.02 -9.95
N THR A 17 5.69 2.99 -9.50
CA THR A 17 4.52 3.48 -10.25
C THR A 17 4.93 4.30 -11.48
N ALA A 18 3.96 4.57 -12.35
CA ALA A 18 4.04 5.71 -13.24
C ALA A 18 4.25 7.02 -12.46
N GLU A 19 4.62 8.08 -13.18
CA GLU A 19 4.79 9.39 -12.59
C GLU A 19 3.42 9.97 -12.20
N ILE A 20 3.17 10.04 -10.89
CA ILE A 20 1.90 10.47 -10.31
C ILE A 20 2.14 11.67 -9.38
N GLU A 21 1.11 12.49 -9.19
CA GLU A 21 1.14 13.64 -8.30
C GLU A 21 0.95 13.22 -6.84
N CYS A 22 1.87 13.64 -5.97
CA CYS A 22 1.72 13.40 -4.55
C CYS A 22 0.65 14.33 -3.94
N PRO A 23 -0.39 13.81 -3.26
CA PRO A 23 -1.44 14.65 -2.68
C PRO A 23 -0.91 15.57 -1.57
N LYS A 24 0.21 15.21 -0.93
CA LYS A 24 0.79 16.01 0.16
C LYS A 24 1.75 17.11 -0.32
N CYS A 25 2.67 16.79 -1.23
CA CYS A 25 3.69 17.75 -1.69
C CYS A 25 3.44 18.31 -3.09
N LYS A 26 2.40 17.84 -3.80
CA LYS A 26 2.00 18.22 -5.16
C LYS A 26 3.10 18.09 -6.22
N ASN A 27 4.17 17.38 -5.89
CA ASN A 27 5.22 17.06 -6.85
C ASN A 27 4.84 15.79 -7.59
N ARG A 28 5.10 15.80 -8.90
CA ARG A 28 5.07 14.58 -9.71
C ARG A 28 6.33 13.76 -9.43
N ALA A 29 6.11 12.51 -9.06
CA ALA A 29 7.18 11.58 -8.75
C ALA A 29 6.74 10.16 -9.03
N ARG A 30 7.72 9.28 -9.19
CA ARG A 30 7.49 7.84 -9.26
C ARG A 30 7.58 7.27 -7.85
N PHE A 31 6.52 6.61 -7.40
CA PHE A 31 6.43 6.10 -6.04
C PHE A 31 6.98 4.68 -5.99
N SER A 32 7.72 4.36 -4.94
CA SER A 32 8.11 2.99 -4.65
C SER A 32 6.96 2.27 -3.97
N VAL A 33 6.56 1.13 -4.53
CA VAL A 33 5.45 0.30 -4.05
C VAL A 33 6.00 -0.88 -3.29
N PHE A 34 5.46 -1.07 -2.10
CA PHE A 34 5.79 -2.16 -1.21
C PHE A 34 4.52 -2.92 -0.82
N SER A 35 4.69 -4.18 -0.47
CA SER A 35 3.63 -5.00 0.09
C SER A 35 4.05 -5.64 1.39
N ASN A 36 3.10 -5.83 2.29
CA ASN A 36 3.23 -6.69 3.45
C ASN A 36 1.97 -7.56 3.59
N MET A 37 2.08 -8.65 4.35
CA MET A 37 0.92 -9.47 4.71
C MET A 37 0.33 -9.00 6.03
N ASP A 38 -1.00 -8.98 6.10
CA ASP A 38 -1.77 -8.87 7.34
C ASP A 38 -2.56 -10.15 7.55
N THR A 39 -2.04 -11.02 8.42
CA THR A 39 -2.63 -12.33 8.72
C THR A 39 -3.27 -12.32 10.10
N ARG A 40 -4.60 -12.36 10.17
CA ARG A 40 -5.36 -12.28 11.42
C ARG A 40 -6.24 -13.51 11.60
N LEU A 41 -6.33 -14.00 12.83
CA LEU A 41 -7.29 -15.03 13.20
C LEU A 41 -8.67 -14.38 13.33
N ILE A 42 -9.68 -14.94 12.67
CA ILE A 42 -11.07 -14.56 12.93
C ILE A 42 -11.47 -15.29 14.21
N PRO A 43 -11.90 -14.62 15.29
CA PRO A 43 -12.23 -15.32 16.54
C PRO A 43 -13.50 -16.16 16.44
N GLU A 44 -14.43 -15.70 15.61
CA GLU A 44 -15.79 -16.27 15.45
C GLU A 44 -15.81 -17.53 14.56
N TYR A 45 -14.80 -17.69 13.71
CA TYR A 45 -14.64 -18.82 12.79
C TYR A 45 -13.18 -19.27 12.82
N PRO A 46 -12.85 -20.57 12.85
CA PRO A 46 -11.46 -21.05 12.93
C PRO A 46 -10.72 -20.90 11.58
N LEU A 47 -10.83 -19.72 10.97
CA LEU A 47 -10.28 -19.34 9.69
C LEU A 47 -9.28 -18.21 9.91
N ILE A 48 -8.22 -18.27 9.11
CA ILE A 48 -7.20 -17.25 9.05
C ILE A 48 -7.56 -16.32 7.89
N ASN A 49 -7.76 -15.03 8.18
CA ASN A 49 -7.83 -14.02 7.14
C ASN A 49 -6.40 -13.57 6.81
N SER A 50 -6.03 -13.60 5.54
CA SER A 50 -4.71 -13.15 5.09
C SER A 50 -4.88 -12.19 3.92
N GLU A 51 -4.62 -10.92 4.20
CA GLU A 51 -4.76 -9.84 3.21
C GLU A 51 -3.38 -9.29 2.84
N THR A 52 -3.19 -8.90 1.58
CA THR A 52 -1.96 -8.23 1.15
C THR A 52 -2.16 -6.72 1.21
N VAL A 53 -1.43 -6.07 2.11
CA VAL A 53 -1.46 -4.61 2.26
C VAL A 53 -0.39 -4.00 1.37
N TYR A 54 -0.83 -3.22 0.39
CA TYR A 54 0.05 -2.43 -0.46
C TYR A 54 0.18 -1.00 0.06
N PHE A 55 1.42 -0.50 0.08
CA PHE A 55 1.71 0.87 0.46
C PHE A 55 2.77 1.48 -0.44
N LEU A 56 2.66 2.79 -0.62
CA LEU A 56 3.50 3.57 -1.49
C LEU A 56 4.25 4.62 -0.69
N VAL A 57 5.50 4.86 -1.05
CA VAL A 57 6.33 5.89 -0.43
C VAL A 57 6.69 6.94 -1.46
N CYS A 58 6.36 8.20 -1.17
CA CYS A 58 6.77 9.33 -1.99
C CYS A 58 8.26 9.63 -1.79
N PRO A 59 9.11 9.63 -2.85
CA PRO A 59 10.54 9.90 -2.71
C PRO A 59 10.87 11.35 -2.36
N LYS A 60 9.93 12.30 -2.55
CA LYS A 60 10.15 13.73 -2.31
C LYS A 60 9.81 14.16 -0.88
N CYS A 61 8.72 13.65 -0.33
CA CYS A 61 8.21 14.06 0.98
C CYS A 61 8.14 12.93 2.01
N ALA A 62 8.68 11.76 1.68
CA ALA A 62 8.69 10.55 2.52
C ALA A 62 7.31 10.15 3.09
N SER A 63 6.24 10.59 2.42
CA SER A 63 4.88 10.33 2.88
C SER A 63 4.41 8.99 2.36
N VAL A 64 3.70 8.28 3.23
CA VAL A 64 3.27 6.91 3.00
C VAL A 64 1.77 6.92 2.72
N PHE A 65 1.38 6.22 1.66
CA PHE A 65 0.00 6.09 1.22
C PHE A 65 -0.35 4.62 1.05
N THR A 66 -1.63 4.32 1.03
CA THR A 66 -2.16 2.99 0.74
C THR A 66 -2.96 3.01 -0.55
N VAL A 67 -3.12 1.85 -1.17
CA VAL A 67 -3.99 1.64 -2.33
C VAL A 67 -4.82 0.39 -2.11
N ASP A 68 -5.84 0.20 -2.94
CA ASP A 68 -6.62 -1.03 -2.91
C ASP A 68 -5.77 -2.23 -3.35
N GLU A 69 -6.07 -3.40 -2.79
CA GLU A 69 -5.32 -4.64 -3.08
C GLU A 69 -5.34 -4.98 -4.58
N SER A 70 -6.47 -4.75 -5.26
CA SER A 70 -6.60 -4.96 -6.71
C SER A 70 -5.64 -4.11 -7.55
N GLN A 71 -5.37 -2.87 -7.12
CA GLN A 71 -4.44 -1.97 -7.81
C GLN A 71 -2.99 -2.37 -7.55
N GLY A 72 -2.68 -2.78 -6.32
CA GLY A 72 -1.38 -3.34 -5.96
C GLY A 72 -1.06 -4.61 -6.75
N ASP A 73 -2.04 -5.50 -6.89
CA ASP A 73 -1.92 -6.74 -7.66
C ASP A 73 -1.75 -6.47 -9.17
N ALA A 74 -2.49 -5.51 -9.72
CA ALA A 74 -2.32 -5.09 -11.11
C ALA A 74 -0.92 -4.54 -11.37
N LEU A 75 -0.40 -3.72 -10.46
CA LEU A 75 0.98 -3.21 -10.55
C LEU A 75 2.01 -4.35 -10.44
N GLN A 76 1.78 -5.33 -9.56
CA GLN A 76 2.63 -6.52 -9.48
C GLN A 76 2.63 -7.33 -10.80
N LYS A 77 1.49 -7.39 -11.50
CA LYS A 77 1.38 -8.04 -12.83
C LYS A 77 2.07 -7.26 -13.95
N GLY A 78 2.54 -6.04 -13.67
CA GLY A 78 3.30 -5.20 -14.61
C GLY A 78 2.54 -3.98 -15.12
N GLU A 79 1.30 -3.75 -14.65
CA GLU A 79 0.48 -2.61 -15.07
C GLU A 79 0.93 -1.33 -14.33
N LYS A 80 1.89 -0.62 -14.91
CA LYS A 80 2.47 0.60 -14.31
C LYS A 80 1.49 1.76 -14.10
N TYR A 81 0.37 1.76 -14.81
CA TYR A 81 -0.69 2.77 -14.74
C TYR A 81 -1.88 2.34 -13.86
N ALA A 82 -1.77 1.22 -13.16
CA ALA A 82 -2.84 0.74 -12.28
C ALA A 82 -3.09 1.64 -11.06
N ILE A 83 -2.14 2.52 -10.74
CA ILE A 83 -2.21 3.47 -9.64
C ILE A 83 -2.09 4.88 -10.22
N GLY A 84 -3.16 5.67 -10.11
CA GLY A 84 -3.21 7.07 -10.52
C GLY A 84 -3.22 8.05 -9.35
N ASP A 85 -3.29 9.33 -9.68
CA ASP A 85 -3.20 10.46 -8.73
C ASP A 85 -4.30 10.42 -7.64
N TYR A 86 -5.49 9.92 -7.99
CA TYR A 86 -6.67 9.89 -7.10
C TYR A 86 -6.81 8.59 -6.31
N ASP A 87 -5.97 7.59 -6.59
CA ASP A 87 -6.06 6.27 -5.97
C ASP A 87 -5.31 6.19 -4.63
N LEU A 88 -4.49 7.21 -4.35
CA LEU A 88 -3.70 7.32 -3.13
C LEU A 88 -4.61 7.62 -1.93
N LYS A 89 -4.74 6.63 -1.02
CA LYS A 89 -5.51 6.75 0.22
C LYS A 89 -4.58 6.97 1.40
N GLU A 90 -5.05 7.70 2.40
CA GLU A 90 -4.36 7.80 3.68
C GLU A 90 -4.35 6.45 4.41
N LEU A 91 -3.32 6.23 5.21
CA LEU A 91 -3.21 5.03 6.04
C LEU A 91 -4.39 4.96 7.01
N LYS A 92 -5.15 3.86 6.93
CA LYS A 92 -6.23 3.60 7.89
C LYS A 92 -5.66 3.52 9.31
N GLU A 93 -6.32 4.20 10.24
CA GLU A 93 -6.00 4.12 11.66
C GLU A 93 -6.34 2.74 12.24
N PHE A 94 -5.66 2.36 13.31
CA PHE A 94 -5.89 1.11 14.01
C PHE A 94 -7.28 1.09 14.63
N LYS A 95 -8.18 0.22 14.16
CA LYS A 95 -9.33 -0.20 14.97
C LYS A 95 -8.82 -1.20 16.00
N LYS A 96 -8.79 -0.77 17.26
CA LYS A 96 -8.51 -1.61 18.43
C LYS A 96 -9.51 -2.74 18.55
#